data_AF-A0A7Y0FTI3-F1
#
_entry.id   AF-A0A7Y0FTI3-F1
#
_cell.length_a   1.000
_cell.length_b   1.000
_cell.length_c   1.000
_cell.angle_alpha   90.00
_cell.angle_beta   90.00
_cell.angle_gamma   90.00
#
_symmetry.space_group_name_H-M   'P 1'
#
loop_
_entity.id
_entity.type
_entity.pdbx_description
1 polymer ?
#
loop_
_entity_poly.entity_id
_entity_poly.type
_entity_poly.pdbx_seq_one_letter_code
_entity_poly.pdbx_strand_id
1 'polypeptide(L)'
;MNILTKFCTKCKTEKPIYDFAISKITKSGRRHRCTSCRNARRRETYKNPELRNWNKVWTFDKCKKEALKYTNRTDFVHYSSSAYHRAIIDGFLDQICSHMISRRKPYRFWNFDQCQKEALKYTTKVHFKRDNSSAYSISLRKGWLALICSHMHAVGNQNKRLVYAYEFPNNAVYVGLTCNKEGRQAQHLKEKTSPVYNYSLKNNLNPVYKSISKSYIAADKAQKLEEKTIKIYKQNGWIILNKAKAGGLGWSEKKWTFEKCQKEALKYKTRSDFQDNSSSAYNAAHRNNWMQICDHMIYKRSPKGTWTYESCKQAALQCKTRSEFRSRFGGALSKASAEGFYEEIVSHLKKWENRTKSI
;
A
#
# COMPACT_ATOMS: atom_id res chain seq x y z
N MET A 1 -21.97 -17.44 32.11
CA MET A 1 -22.13 -18.89 32.25
C MET A 1 -20.76 -19.51 32.50
N ASN A 2 -20.50 -19.96 33.73
CA ASN A 2 -19.28 -20.70 34.04
C ASN A 2 -19.40 -22.08 33.37
N ILE A 3 -18.63 -22.29 32.32
CA ILE A 3 -18.56 -23.58 31.61
C ILE A 3 -17.85 -24.57 32.54
N LEU A 4 -18.61 -25.38 33.28
CA LEU A 4 -18.09 -26.35 34.24
C LEU A 4 -17.53 -27.61 33.56
N THR A 5 -18.03 -27.92 32.36
CA THR A 5 -17.65 -29.12 31.58
C THR A 5 -17.22 -28.77 30.16
N LYS A 6 -16.36 -29.60 29.56
CA LYS A 6 -15.85 -29.45 28.20
C LYS A 6 -15.77 -30.80 27.50
N PHE A 7 -16.15 -30.82 26.23
CA PHE A 7 -16.09 -32.02 25.39
C PHE A 7 -14.66 -32.37 24.96
N CYS A 8 -14.25 -33.62 25.15
CA CYS A 8 -12.96 -34.13 24.69
C CYS A 8 -13.04 -34.70 23.27
N THR A 9 -12.27 -34.13 22.35
CA THR A 9 -12.22 -34.55 20.93
C THR A 9 -11.73 -35.98 20.67
N LYS A 10 -11.04 -36.63 21.63
CA LYS A 10 -10.48 -37.99 21.43
C LYS A 10 -11.36 -39.09 22.00
N CYS A 11 -11.80 -38.97 23.26
CA CYS A 11 -12.68 -39.96 23.89
C CYS A 11 -14.16 -39.65 23.70
N LYS A 12 -14.51 -38.53 23.06
CA LYS A 12 -15.88 -38.11 22.76
C LYS A 12 -16.80 -38.03 23.99
N THR A 13 -16.24 -37.73 25.16
CA THR A 13 -16.99 -37.57 26.41
C THR A 13 -16.85 -36.16 26.97
N GLU A 14 -17.88 -35.70 27.66
CA GLU A 14 -17.85 -34.46 28.44
C GLU A 14 -17.12 -34.70 29.76
N LYS A 15 -16.21 -33.78 30.09
CA LYS A 15 -15.39 -33.87 31.29
C LYS A 15 -15.27 -32.53 31.98
N PRO A 16 -14.95 -32.49 33.28
CA PRO A 16 -14.75 -31.24 34.00
C PRO A 16 -13.68 -30.36 33.35
N ILE A 17 -13.82 -29.04 33.44
CA ILE A 17 -12.87 -28.12 32.78
C ILE A 17 -11.43 -28.23 33.32
N TYR A 18 -11.26 -28.63 34.58
CA TYR A 18 -9.95 -28.85 35.19
C TYR A 18 -9.18 -30.01 34.55
N ASP A 19 -9.89 -30.96 33.94
CA ASP A 19 -9.32 -32.12 33.25
C ASP A 19 -8.65 -31.74 31.91
N PHE A 20 -8.75 -30.47 31.50
CA PHE A 20 -8.10 -29.92 30.32
C PHE A 20 -7.02 -28.92 30.73
N ALA A 21 -5.77 -29.18 30.34
CA ALA A 21 -4.68 -28.23 30.62
C ALA A 21 -4.86 -26.90 29.88
N ILE A 22 -4.29 -25.85 30.46
CA ILE A 22 -4.30 -24.48 29.93
C ILE A 22 -3.58 -24.43 28.57
N SER A 23 -4.08 -23.61 27.64
CA SER A 23 -3.46 -23.35 26.35
C SER A 23 -3.66 -21.91 25.90
N LYS A 24 -2.56 -21.27 25.49
CA LYS A 24 -2.54 -19.90 24.96
C LYS A 24 -3.03 -19.79 23.50
N ILE A 25 -3.21 -20.92 22.81
CA ILE A 25 -3.52 -20.96 21.37
C ILE A 25 -5.04 -21.10 21.14
N THR A 26 -5.73 -21.80 22.03
CA THR A 26 -7.15 -22.11 21.87
C THR A 26 -8.02 -20.96 22.37
N LYS A 27 -9.07 -20.60 21.62
CA LYS A 27 -10.05 -19.56 22.01
C LYS A 27 -10.68 -19.78 23.39
N SER A 28 -10.80 -21.03 23.84
CA SER A 28 -11.36 -21.38 25.15
C SER A 28 -10.34 -21.37 26.30
N GLY A 29 -9.09 -20.95 26.08
CA GLY A 29 -8.00 -20.97 27.07
C GLY A 29 -7.57 -22.36 27.56
N ARG A 30 -8.15 -23.44 27.03
CA ARG A 30 -8.01 -24.83 27.49
C ARG A 30 -7.84 -25.73 26.27
N ARG A 31 -7.02 -26.78 26.37
CA ARG A 31 -6.78 -27.71 25.26
C ARG A 31 -8.06 -28.47 24.85
N HIS A 32 -8.08 -29.03 23.62
CA HIS A 32 -9.23 -29.79 23.07
C HIS A 32 -9.29 -31.26 23.51
N ARG A 33 -8.23 -31.77 24.13
CA ARG A 33 -8.13 -33.16 24.62
C ARG A 33 -7.90 -33.13 26.12
N CYS A 34 -8.61 -33.99 26.85
CA CYS A 34 -8.41 -34.15 28.29
C CYS A 34 -7.03 -34.73 28.60
N THR A 35 -6.60 -34.56 29.85
CA THR A 35 -5.27 -34.97 30.34
C THR A 35 -5.06 -36.47 30.22
N SER A 36 -6.06 -37.30 30.53
CA SER A 36 -5.98 -38.76 30.38
C SER A 36 -5.74 -39.20 28.93
N CYS A 37 -6.49 -38.68 27.94
CA CYS A 37 -6.25 -38.98 26.53
C CYS A 37 -4.87 -38.52 26.03
N ARG A 38 -4.36 -37.40 26.58
CA ARG A 38 -3.00 -36.93 26.26
C ARG A 38 -1.93 -37.82 26.85
N ASN A 39 -2.13 -38.30 28.08
CA ASN A 39 -1.22 -39.21 28.75
C ASN A 39 -1.23 -40.59 28.10
N ALA A 40 -2.39 -41.08 27.65
CA ALA A 40 -2.50 -42.30 26.85
C ALA A 40 -1.68 -42.19 25.54
N ARG A 41 -1.85 -41.09 24.79
CA ARG A 41 -1.02 -40.83 23.61
C ARG A 41 0.48 -40.76 23.93
N ARG A 42 0.85 -40.14 25.06
CA ARG A 42 2.26 -40.11 25.50
C ARG A 42 2.79 -41.53 25.78
N ARG A 43 2.02 -42.36 26.48
CA ARG A 43 2.36 -43.77 26.75
C ARG A 43 2.49 -44.58 25.46
N GLU A 44 1.60 -44.39 24.50
CA GLU A 44 1.69 -45.00 23.16
C GLU A 44 2.98 -44.56 22.45
N THR A 45 3.34 -43.27 22.48
CA THR A 45 4.60 -42.77 21.90
C THR A 45 5.86 -43.22 22.65
N TYR A 46 5.76 -43.62 23.92
CA TYR A 46 6.86 -44.23 24.67
C TYR A 46 7.03 -45.71 24.31
N LYS A 47 5.93 -46.44 24.11
CA LYS A 47 5.94 -47.85 23.69
C LYS A 47 6.36 -48.04 22.23
N ASN A 48 6.12 -47.06 21.37
CA ASN A 48 6.51 -47.11 19.96
C ASN A 48 7.35 -45.87 19.57
N PRO A 49 8.69 -45.95 19.67
CA PRO A 49 9.61 -44.85 19.37
C PRO A 49 9.55 -44.38 17.90
N GLU A 50 9.03 -45.18 16.97
CA GLU A 50 8.91 -44.82 15.56
C GLU A 50 7.87 -43.70 15.34
N LEU A 51 6.83 -43.63 16.19
CA LEU A 51 5.85 -42.55 16.19
C LEU A 51 6.40 -41.21 16.72
N ARG A 52 7.60 -41.24 17.33
CA ARG A 52 8.24 -40.06 17.93
C ARG A 52 9.07 -39.28 16.90
N ASN A 53 9.44 -39.89 15.77
CA ASN A 53 10.56 -39.40 14.97
C ASN A 53 10.19 -39.03 13.52
N TRP A 54 9.58 -37.85 13.35
CA TRP A 54 9.42 -37.20 12.03
C TRP A 54 10.77 -37.02 11.30
N ASN A 55 11.88 -37.08 12.04
CA ASN A 55 13.25 -37.00 11.55
C ASN A 55 13.75 -38.25 10.81
N LYS A 56 13.09 -39.41 10.94
CA LYS A 56 13.49 -40.67 10.27
C LYS A 56 12.74 -40.96 8.96
N VAL A 57 11.77 -40.12 8.58
CA VAL A 57 10.95 -40.34 7.36
C VAL A 57 11.69 -39.96 6.09
N TRP A 58 12.59 -38.98 6.19
CA TRP A 58 13.29 -38.36 5.07
C TRP A 58 14.73 -38.87 4.97
N THR A 59 14.93 -39.90 4.15
CA THR A 59 16.25 -40.38 3.73
C THR A 59 16.74 -39.61 2.51
N PHE A 60 18.04 -39.70 2.18
CA PHE A 60 18.64 -39.06 1.01
C PHE A 60 17.83 -39.31 -0.28
N ASP A 61 17.49 -40.57 -0.57
CA ASP A 61 16.75 -40.95 -1.78
C ASP A 61 15.34 -40.37 -1.83
N LYS A 62 14.66 -40.32 -0.69
CA LYS A 62 13.33 -39.71 -0.58
C LYS A 62 13.40 -38.20 -0.79
N CYS A 63 14.39 -37.54 -0.19
CA CYS A 63 14.62 -36.11 -0.41
C CYS A 63 14.98 -35.80 -1.86
N LYS A 64 15.81 -36.63 -2.51
CA LYS A 64 16.17 -36.49 -3.93
C LYS A 64 14.96 -36.64 -4.84
N LYS A 65 14.16 -37.68 -4.65
CA LYS A 65 12.92 -37.92 -5.42
C LYS A 65 11.91 -36.78 -5.24
N GLU A 66 11.82 -36.22 -4.03
CA GLU A 66 10.95 -35.10 -3.72
C GLU A 66 11.46 -33.79 -4.34
N ALA A 67 12.76 -33.53 -4.29
CA ALA A 67 13.39 -32.36 -4.89
C ALA A 67 13.25 -32.32 -6.42
N LEU A 68 13.25 -33.46 -7.10
CA LEU A 68 13.05 -33.55 -8.55
C LEU A 68 11.68 -33.06 -9.04
N LYS A 69 10.68 -32.98 -8.16
CA LYS A 69 9.35 -32.43 -8.51
C LYS A 69 9.37 -30.92 -8.73
N TYR A 70 10.41 -30.23 -8.25
CA TYR A 70 10.48 -28.78 -8.25
C TYR A 70 11.63 -28.29 -9.14
N THR A 71 11.38 -27.19 -9.84
CA THR A 71 12.36 -26.53 -10.72
C THR A 71 13.22 -25.51 -9.96
N ASN A 72 12.71 -24.97 -8.85
CA ASN A 72 13.37 -23.93 -8.05
C ASN A 72 13.42 -24.30 -6.56
N ARG A 73 14.50 -23.90 -5.89
CA ARG A 73 14.68 -24.09 -4.43
C ARG A 73 13.58 -23.41 -3.60
N THR A 74 13.04 -22.27 -4.05
CA THR A 74 11.96 -21.56 -3.33
C THR A 74 10.67 -22.36 -3.25
N ASP A 75 10.30 -23.01 -4.36
CA ASP A 75 9.08 -23.84 -4.42
C ASP A 75 9.29 -25.11 -3.59
N PHE A 76 10.49 -25.69 -3.66
CA PHE A 76 10.86 -26.84 -2.83
C PHE A 76 10.75 -26.56 -1.32
N VAL A 77 11.18 -25.37 -0.87
CA VAL A 77 11.01 -24.93 0.53
C VAL A 77 9.53 -24.79 0.89
N HIS A 78 8.74 -24.15 0.04
CA HIS A 78 7.35 -23.82 0.35
C HIS A 78 6.45 -25.05 0.40
N TYR A 79 6.61 -25.98 -0.54
CA TYR A 79 5.73 -27.13 -0.68
C TYR A 79 6.26 -28.39 0.03
N SER A 80 7.58 -28.56 0.12
CA SER A 80 8.21 -29.73 0.77
C SER A 80 9.24 -29.30 1.84
N SER A 81 8.85 -28.38 2.72
CA SER A 81 9.69 -27.80 3.79
C SER A 81 10.42 -28.82 4.66
N SER A 82 9.77 -29.96 4.94
CA SER A 82 10.34 -31.01 5.80
C SER A 82 11.51 -31.75 5.13
N ALA A 83 11.40 -32.05 3.84
CA ALA A 83 12.47 -32.65 3.05
C ALA A 83 13.64 -31.67 2.85
N TYR A 84 13.31 -30.40 2.58
CA TYR A 84 14.29 -29.32 2.45
C TYR A 84 15.10 -29.10 3.74
N HIS A 85 14.43 -28.98 4.90
CA HIS A 85 15.12 -28.80 6.17
C HIS A 85 15.96 -30.02 6.56
N ARG A 86 15.50 -31.23 6.28
CA ARG A 86 16.31 -32.45 6.45
C ARG A 86 17.60 -32.37 5.64
N ALA A 87 17.50 -32.00 4.37
CA ALA A 87 18.66 -31.88 3.49
C ALA A 87 19.65 -30.79 3.92
N ILE A 88 19.18 -29.74 4.60
CA ILE A 88 20.05 -28.74 5.25
C ILE A 88 20.76 -29.34 6.46
N ILE A 89 20.00 -29.97 7.37
CA ILE A 89 20.54 -30.52 8.63
C ILE A 89 21.61 -31.58 8.35
N ASP A 90 21.37 -32.44 7.36
CA ASP A 90 22.27 -33.53 6.99
C ASP A 90 23.31 -33.11 5.94
N GLY A 91 23.28 -31.86 5.45
CA GLY A 91 24.33 -31.29 4.60
C GLY A 91 24.32 -31.71 3.12
N PHE A 92 23.30 -32.40 2.62
CA PHE A 92 23.22 -32.87 1.22
C PHE A 92 22.33 -32.02 0.30
N LEU A 93 21.89 -30.84 0.74
CA LEU A 93 20.98 -29.98 -0.02
C LEU A 93 21.49 -29.63 -1.44
N ASP A 94 22.77 -29.29 -1.57
CA ASP A 94 23.31 -28.89 -2.87
C ASP A 94 23.36 -30.02 -3.89
N GLN A 95 23.52 -31.27 -3.43
CA GLN A 95 23.50 -32.46 -4.29
C GLN A 95 22.10 -32.72 -4.84
N ILE A 96 21.08 -32.66 -4.00
CA ILE A 96 19.68 -32.90 -4.40
C ILE A 96 19.06 -31.74 -5.17
N CYS A 97 19.62 -30.53 -5.04
CA CYS A 97 19.13 -29.31 -5.70
C CYS A 97 20.07 -28.84 -6.82
N SER A 98 20.85 -29.74 -7.42
CA SER A 98 21.80 -29.43 -8.51
C SER A 98 21.08 -29.09 -9.83
N HIS A 99 19.90 -29.69 -10.07
CA HIS A 99 19.04 -29.40 -11.22
C HIS A 99 18.24 -28.11 -11.07
N MET A 100 18.21 -27.50 -9.88
CA MET A 100 17.40 -26.32 -9.61
C MET A 100 18.14 -25.04 -9.98
N ILE A 101 17.55 -24.25 -10.87
CA ILE A 101 18.14 -22.99 -11.32
C ILE A 101 17.97 -21.93 -10.23
N SER A 102 19.07 -21.28 -9.85
CA SER A 102 18.99 -20.13 -8.95
C SER A 102 18.36 -18.94 -9.66
N ARG A 103 17.23 -18.44 -9.14
CA ARG A 103 16.64 -17.17 -9.60
C ARG A 103 17.52 -15.95 -9.29
N ARG A 104 18.50 -16.09 -8.40
CA ARG A 104 19.38 -14.98 -8.00
C ARG A 104 20.55 -14.90 -8.96
N LYS A 105 20.73 -13.71 -9.54
CA LYS A 105 21.95 -13.36 -10.27
C LYS A 105 23.17 -13.57 -9.35
N PRO A 106 24.30 -14.04 -9.91
CA PRO A 106 25.51 -14.27 -9.12
C PRO A 106 25.99 -13.00 -8.42
N TYR A 107 26.74 -13.20 -7.33
CA TYR A 107 27.31 -12.09 -6.57
C TYR A 107 28.16 -11.20 -7.49
N ARG A 108 27.97 -9.87 -7.39
CA ARG A 108 28.63 -8.86 -8.26
C ARG A 108 28.36 -9.02 -9.76
N PHE A 109 27.21 -9.58 -10.13
CA PHE A 109 26.79 -9.60 -11.53
C PHE A 109 26.92 -8.22 -12.20
N TRP A 110 26.37 -7.18 -11.58
CA TRP A 110 26.35 -5.83 -12.12
C TRP A 110 27.71 -5.12 -11.99
N ASN A 111 28.41 -5.00 -13.12
CA ASN A 111 29.57 -4.13 -13.30
C ASN A 111 29.16 -2.80 -13.99
N PHE A 112 30.11 -1.88 -14.17
CA PHE A 112 29.85 -0.58 -14.80
C PHE A 112 29.29 -0.75 -16.22
N ASP A 113 29.94 -1.56 -17.06
CA ASP A 113 29.57 -1.74 -18.46
C ASP A 113 28.19 -2.38 -18.63
N GLN A 114 27.84 -3.36 -17.78
CA GLN A 114 26.52 -3.97 -17.80
C GLN A 114 25.44 -2.98 -17.38
N CYS A 115 25.70 -2.18 -16.33
CA CYS A 115 24.78 -1.13 -15.94
C CYS A 115 24.62 -0.08 -17.06
N GLN A 116 25.69 0.26 -17.78
CA GLN A 116 25.65 1.19 -18.91
C GLN A 116 24.87 0.62 -20.10
N LYS A 117 25.19 -0.59 -20.54
CA LYS A 117 24.47 -1.30 -21.62
C LYS A 117 22.98 -1.42 -21.34
N GLU A 118 22.64 -1.71 -20.09
CA GLU A 118 21.25 -1.82 -19.67
C GLU A 118 20.55 -0.45 -19.62
N ALA A 119 21.22 0.58 -19.12
CA ALA A 119 20.68 1.93 -19.07
C ALA A 119 20.46 2.53 -20.47
N LEU A 120 21.28 2.19 -21.46
CA LEU A 120 21.11 2.62 -22.86
C LEU A 120 19.78 2.17 -23.48
N LYS A 121 19.15 1.10 -22.97
CA LYS A 121 17.83 0.64 -23.41
C LYS A 121 16.69 1.57 -23.02
N TYR A 122 16.93 2.46 -22.05
CA TYR A 122 15.91 3.33 -21.50
C TYR A 122 16.16 4.78 -21.87
N THR A 123 15.10 5.48 -22.26
CA THR A 123 15.14 6.90 -22.59
C THR A 123 15.03 7.80 -21.35
N THR A 124 14.47 7.29 -20.26
CA THR A 124 14.20 8.07 -19.03
C THR A 124 14.66 7.34 -17.78
N LYS A 125 15.09 8.12 -16.77
CA LYS A 125 15.55 7.57 -15.48
C LYS A 125 14.45 6.85 -14.71
N VAL A 126 13.19 7.25 -14.91
CA VAL A 126 12.03 6.62 -14.26
C VAL A 126 11.81 5.21 -14.81
N HIS A 127 11.88 5.04 -16.13
CA HIS A 127 11.80 3.73 -16.78
C HIS A 127 12.94 2.83 -16.32
N PHE A 128 14.17 3.33 -16.35
CA PHE A 128 15.33 2.57 -15.88
C PHE A 128 15.18 2.09 -14.42
N LYS A 129 14.74 2.99 -13.51
CA LYS A 129 14.51 2.63 -12.10
C LYS A 129 13.41 1.59 -11.90
N ARG A 130 12.30 1.72 -12.63
CA ARG A 130 11.13 0.85 -12.47
C ARG A 130 11.39 -0.53 -13.05
N ASP A 131 11.89 -0.57 -14.27
CA ASP A 131 12.01 -1.81 -15.03
C ASP A 131 13.31 -2.55 -14.65
N ASN A 132 14.37 -1.84 -14.23
CA ASN A 132 15.59 -2.43 -13.69
C ASN A 132 16.10 -1.76 -12.40
N SER A 133 15.36 -2.00 -11.31
CA SER A 133 15.67 -1.47 -9.98
C SER A 133 17.04 -1.89 -9.45
N SER A 134 17.51 -3.10 -9.78
CA SER A 134 18.79 -3.63 -9.31
C SER A 134 19.98 -2.87 -9.90
N ALA A 135 20.00 -2.69 -11.23
CA ALA A 135 21.05 -1.93 -11.91
C ALA A 135 21.04 -0.46 -11.46
N TYR A 136 19.85 0.14 -11.33
CA TYR A 136 19.69 1.50 -10.83
C TYR A 136 20.26 1.67 -9.41
N SER A 137 19.88 0.79 -8.48
CA SER A 137 20.32 0.87 -7.07
C SER A 137 21.83 0.66 -6.91
N ILE A 138 22.44 -0.20 -7.73
CA ILE A 138 23.90 -0.39 -7.73
C ILE A 138 24.60 0.86 -8.28
N SER A 139 24.13 1.38 -9.41
CA SER A 139 24.65 2.60 -10.02
C SER A 139 24.55 3.80 -9.07
N LEU A 140 23.47 3.90 -8.29
CA LEU A 140 23.30 4.94 -7.27
C LEU A 140 24.32 4.78 -6.13
N ARG A 141 24.45 3.58 -5.56
CA ARG A 141 25.39 3.32 -4.45
C ARG A 141 26.85 3.50 -4.84
N LYS A 142 27.19 3.25 -6.11
CA LYS A 142 28.54 3.39 -6.65
C LYS A 142 28.84 4.75 -7.27
N GLY A 143 27.85 5.66 -7.31
CA GLY A 143 28.00 7.00 -7.89
C GLY A 143 28.03 7.06 -9.42
N TRP A 144 27.76 5.94 -10.12
CA TRP A 144 27.79 5.86 -11.59
C TRP A 144 26.59 6.51 -12.27
N LEU A 145 25.55 6.84 -11.52
CA LEU A 145 24.26 7.31 -12.06
C LEU A 145 24.38 8.55 -12.96
N ALA A 146 25.28 9.48 -12.64
CA ALA A 146 25.46 10.70 -13.42
C ALA A 146 26.03 10.41 -14.82
N LEU A 147 26.98 9.47 -14.91
CA LEU A 147 27.63 9.08 -16.16
C LEU A 147 26.71 8.19 -17.01
N ILE A 148 26.14 7.16 -16.39
CA ILE A 148 25.32 6.15 -17.05
C ILE A 148 24.00 6.73 -17.55
N CYS A 149 23.42 7.71 -16.83
CA CYS A 149 22.13 8.30 -17.18
C CYS A 149 22.27 9.70 -17.79
N SER A 150 23.39 10.00 -18.45
CA SER A 150 23.65 11.29 -19.10
C SER A 150 22.79 11.50 -20.36
N HIS A 151 22.49 10.42 -21.09
CA HIS A 151 21.61 10.43 -22.27
C HIS A 151 20.11 10.49 -21.92
N MET A 152 19.76 10.25 -20.65
CA MET A 152 18.36 10.20 -20.22
C MET A 152 17.82 11.58 -19.86
N HIS A 153 16.70 11.96 -20.44
CA HIS A 153 16.00 13.18 -20.06
C HIS A 153 15.15 12.95 -18.79
N ALA A 154 14.97 14.03 -18.01
CA ALA A 154 14.13 14.01 -16.83
C ALA A 154 12.65 14.10 -17.24
N VAL A 155 11.86 13.09 -16.88
CA VAL A 155 10.39 13.17 -16.96
C VAL A 155 9.90 13.78 -15.65
N GLY A 156 9.87 15.10 -15.60
CA GLY A 156 9.23 15.84 -14.52
C GLY A 156 7.70 15.76 -14.62
N ASN A 157 7.00 16.12 -13.54
CA ASN A 157 5.54 16.28 -13.60
C ASN A 157 5.16 17.37 -14.63
N GLN A 158 4.41 16.98 -15.66
CA GLN A 158 3.95 17.81 -16.80
C GLN A 158 2.87 18.84 -16.44
N ASN A 159 2.48 18.98 -15.17
CA ASN A 159 1.56 20.02 -14.74
C ASN A 159 2.06 21.40 -15.19
N LYS A 160 1.16 22.20 -15.75
CA LYS A 160 1.44 23.61 -16.03
C LYS A 160 1.75 24.33 -14.70
N ARG A 161 2.69 25.27 -14.73
CA ARG A 161 3.20 25.95 -13.54
C ARG A 161 3.18 27.46 -13.70
N LEU A 162 2.99 28.14 -12.58
CA LEU A 162 3.15 29.57 -12.43
C LEU A 162 4.52 29.84 -11.82
N VAL A 163 5.26 30.82 -12.36
CA VAL A 163 6.51 31.33 -11.80
C VAL A 163 6.22 32.62 -11.04
N TYR A 164 6.71 32.70 -9.81
CA TYR A 164 6.50 33.83 -8.91
C TYR A 164 7.77 34.16 -8.13
N ALA A 165 7.80 35.36 -7.57
CA ALA A 165 8.83 35.83 -6.66
C ALA A 165 8.19 36.41 -5.39
N TYR A 166 8.85 36.24 -4.25
CA TYR A 166 8.59 36.98 -3.03
C TYR A 166 9.78 37.89 -2.76
N GLU A 167 9.57 39.18 -2.85
CA GLU A 167 10.57 40.22 -2.59
C GLU A 167 10.44 40.71 -1.15
N PHE A 168 11.56 40.89 -0.46
CA PHE A 168 11.62 41.48 0.87
C PHE A 168 12.23 42.89 0.80
N PRO A 169 11.90 43.79 1.75
CA PRO A 169 12.41 45.17 1.76
C PRO A 169 13.94 45.29 1.80
N ASN A 170 14.63 44.26 2.29
CA ASN A 170 16.09 44.22 2.41
C ASN A 170 16.78 43.60 1.18
N ASN A 171 16.15 43.70 0.00
CA ASN A 171 16.64 43.12 -1.24
C ASN A 171 16.90 41.60 -1.20
N ALA A 172 16.19 40.88 -0.33
CA ALA A 172 16.14 39.42 -0.38
C ALA A 172 14.98 38.95 -1.25
N VAL A 173 15.18 37.88 -2.01
CA VAL A 173 14.15 37.33 -2.89
C VAL A 173 14.10 35.81 -2.86
N TYR A 174 12.89 35.27 -2.84
CA TYR A 174 12.62 33.87 -3.08
C TYR A 174 11.88 33.72 -4.40
N VAL A 175 12.42 32.94 -5.33
CA VAL A 175 11.78 32.66 -6.63
C VAL A 175 11.30 31.22 -6.64
N GLY A 176 10.08 30.96 -7.10
CA GLY A 176 9.55 29.61 -7.11
C GLY A 176 8.59 29.34 -8.26
N LEU A 177 8.36 28.05 -8.49
CA LEU A 177 7.37 27.52 -9.42
C LEU A 177 6.30 26.68 -8.71
N THR A 178 5.03 26.88 -9.04
CA THR A 178 3.91 26.17 -8.40
C THR A 178 2.83 25.75 -9.41
N CYS A 179 2.16 24.62 -9.13
CA CYS A 179 0.95 24.21 -9.86
C CYS A 179 -0.36 24.59 -9.13
N ASN A 180 -0.28 25.04 -7.88
CA ASN A 180 -1.40 25.52 -7.08
C ASN A 180 -0.96 26.81 -6.37
N LYS A 181 -1.47 27.95 -6.83
CA LYS A 181 -1.07 29.27 -6.32
C LYS A 181 -1.52 29.44 -4.87
N GLU A 182 -2.80 29.23 -4.60
CA GLU A 182 -3.45 29.50 -3.32
C GLU A 182 -2.85 28.63 -2.21
N GLY A 183 -2.69 27.33 -2.48
CA GLY A 183 -2.07 26.40 -1.54
C GLY A 183 -0.62 26.76 -1.23
N ARG A 184 0.15 27.20 -2.25
CA ARG A 184 1.55 27.57 -2.06
C ARG A 184 1.71 28.90 -1.31
N GLN A 185 0.82 29.87 -1.55
CA GLN A 185 0.78 31.12 -0.80
C GLN A 185 0.46 30.86 0.67
N ALA A 186 -0.57 30.06 0.96
CA ALA A 186 -0.90 29.67 2.34
C ALA A 186 0.26 28.98 3.05
N GLN A 187 1.00 28.11 2.34
CA GLN A 187 2.19 27.46 2.87
C GLN A 187 3.29 28.46 3.25
N HIS A 188 3.57 29.42 2.37
CA HIS A 188 4.57 30.46 2.62
C HIS A 188 4.18 31.48 3.70
N LEU A 189 2.91 31.50 4.12
CA LEU A 189 2.41 32.38 5.18
C LEU A 189 2.23 31.66 6.53
N LYS A 190 2.19 30.33 6.56
CA LYS A 190 1.87 29.55 7.78
C LYS A 190 2.98 28.60 8.23
N GLU A 191 3.76 28.03 7.33
CA GLU A 191 4.69 26.94 7.67
C GLU A 191 6.12 27.42 7.98
N LYS A 192 6.60 27.11 9.19
CA LYS A 192 7.99 27.33 9.66
C LYS A 192 9.07 26.69 8.78
N THR A 193 8.73 25.65 8.03
CA THR A 193 9.64 24.95 7.11
C THR A 193 9.84 25.70 5.79
N SER A 194 8.93 26.61 5.43
CA SER A 194 9.01 27.34 4.16
C SER A 194 10.11 28.42 4.23
N PRO A 195 10.94 28.58 3.16
CA PRO A 195 11.99 29.60 3.13
C PRO A 195 11.50 31.03 3.36
N VAL A 196 10.35 31.39 2.76
CA VAL A 196 9.76 32.74 2.85
C VAL A 196 9.29 33.03 4.28
N TYR A 197 8.46 32.16 4.84
CA TYR A 197 7.95 32.31 6.21
C TYR A 197 9.07 32.33 7.25
N ASN A 198 10.04 31.42 7.13
CA ASN A 198 11.19 31.36 8.03
C ASN A 198 12.00 32.66 7.98
N TYR A 199 12.28 33.16 6.78
CA TYR A 199 13.01 34.42 6.60
C TYR A 199 12.24 35.62 7.14
N SER A 200 10.92 35.66 6.90
CA SER A 200 10.00 36.68 7.42
C SER A 200 10.04 36.73 8.95
N LEU A 201 9.92 35.57 9.62
CA LEU A 201 10.00 35.49 11.08
C LEU A 201 11.38 35.89 11.63
N LYS A 202 12.45 35.48 10.96
CA LYS A 202 13.83 35.75 11.43
C LYS A 202 14.19 37.23 11.37
N ASN A 203 13.74 37.94 10.33
CA ASN A 203 14.10 39.34 10.11
C ASN A 203 12.96 40.31 10.47
N ASN A 204 11.80 39.79 10.89
CA ASN A 204 10.58 40.56 11.15
C ASN A 204 10.14 41.42 9.94
N LEU A 205 10.25 40.87 8.73
CA LEU A 205 9.93 41.55 7.46
C LEU A 205 8.77 40.88 6.74
N ASN A 206 7.90 41.68 6.12
CA ASN A 206 6.79 41.19 5.33
C ASN A 206 7.18 41.05 3.85
N PRO A 207 6.96 39.87 3.24
CA PRO A 207 7.27 39.66 1.83
C PRO A 207 6.17 40.21 0.90
N VAL A 208 6.57 40.78 -0.24
CA VAL A 208 5.68 41.22 -1.33
C VAL A 208 5.65 40.15 -2.42
N TYR A 209 4.45 39.66 -2.75
CA TYR A 209 4.25 38.66 -3.80
C TYR A 209 4.23 39.30 -5.19
N LYS A 210 5.01 38.75 -6.12
CA LYS A 210 5.09 39.18 -7.51
C LYS A 210 4.92 38.00 -8.46
N SER A 211 3.88 38.04 -9.31
CA SER A 211 3.69 37.05 -10.37
C SER A 211 4.60 37.38 -11.56
N ILE A 212 5.52 36.48 -11.89
CA ILE A 212 6.44 36.65 -13.03
C ILE A 212 5.77 36.15 -14.32
N SER A 213 5.06 35.03 -14.26
CA SER A 213 4.23 34.54 -15.37
C SER A 213 2.78 34.99 -15.20
N LYS A 214 2.18 35.54 -16.27
CA LYS A 214 0.75 35.92 -16.29
C LYS A 214 -0.19 34.72 -16.18
N SER A 215 0.21 33.56 -16.74
CA SER A 215 -0.59 32.34 -16.79
C SER A 215 0.25 31.09 -16.49
N TYR A 216 -0.43 29.95 -16.32
CA TYR A 216 0.22 28.66 -16.13
C TYR A 216 0.89 28.18 -17.43
N ILE A 217 2.22 28.10 -17.42
CA ILE A 217 3.06 27.71 -18.55
C ILE A 217 3.55 26.26 -18.43
N ALA A 218 3.97 25.65 -19.55
CA ALA A 218 4.52 24.30 -19.56
C ALA A 218 5.74 24.17 -18.63
N ALA A 219 5.93 23.00 -18.01
CA ALA A 219 6.94 22.79 -16.98
C ALA A 219 8.37 23.17 -17.43
N ASP A 220 8.77 22.82 -18.64
CA ASP A 220 10.11 23.13 -19.17
C ASP A 220 10.31 24.64 -19.39
N LYS A 221 9.25 25.32 -19.88
CA LYS A 221 9.25 26.78 -20.03
C LYS A 221 9.31 27.47 -18.66
N ALA A 222 8.61 26.92 -17.67
CA ALA A 222 8.61 27.43 -16.30
C ALA A 222 10.00 27.31 -15.63
N GLN A 223 10.69 26.19 -15.82
CA GLN A 223 12.07 26.01 -15.32
C GLN A 223 13.02 27.05 -15.92
N LYS A 224 13.00 27.21 -17.25
CA LYS A 224 13.85 28.19 -17.95
C LYS A 224 13.54 29.61 -17.49
N LEU A 225 12.27 29.94 -17.27
CA LEU A 225 11.86 31.26 -16.78
C LEU A 225 12.33 31.49 -15.34
N GLU A 226 12.13 30.53 -14.43
CA GLU A 226 12.61 30.61 -13.05
C GLU A 226 14.13 30.83 -12.99
N GLU A 227 14.90 30.05 -13.76
CA GLU A 227 16.36 30.18 -13.79
C GLU A 227 16.81 31.54 -14.32
N LYS A 228 16.15 32.04 -15.39
CA LYS A 228 16.40 33.39 -15.92
C LYS A 228 16.09 34.46 -14.87
N THR A 229 14.97 34.35 -14.18
CA THR A 229 14.57 35.30 -13.14
C THR A 229 15.57 35.33 -11.98
N ILE A 230 16.03 34.17 -11.51
CA ILE A 230 17.06 34.09 -10.46
C ILE A 230 18.37 34.76 -10.91
N LYS A 231 18.78 34.57 -12.17
CA LYS A 231 19.97 35.23 -12.74
C LYS A 231 19.82 36.76 -12.77
N ILE A 232 18.65 37.27 -13.16
CA ILE A 232 18.36 38.72 -13.20
C ILE A 232 18.46 39.32 -11.78
N TYR A 233 17.80 38.72 -10.79
CA TYR A 233 17.88 39.21 -9.41
C TYR A 233 19.31 39.18 -8.86
N LYS A 234 20.07 38.12 -9.17
CA LYS A 234 21.47 38.02 -8.76
C LYS A 234 22.34 39.11 -9.41
N GLN A 235 22.12 39.41 -10.70
CA GLN A 235 22.81 40.50 -11.39
C GLN A 235 22.47 41.87 -10.79
N ASN A 236 21.23 42.05 -10.35
CA ASN A 236 20.77 43.27 -9.68
C ASN A 236 21.19 43.37 -8.20
N GLY A 237 22.06 42.47 -7.71
CA GLY A 237 22.58 42.51 -6.34
C GLY A 237 21.66 41.99 -5.24
N TRP A 238 20.59 41.25 -5.58
CA TRP A 238 19.65 40.71 -4.60
C TRP A 238 20.18 39.44 -3.92
N ILE A 239 19.79 39.25 -2.66
CA ILE A 239 20.09 38.05 -1.87
C ILE A 239 19.08 36.94 -2.20
N ILE A 240 19.53 35.85 -2.81
CA ILE A 240 18.67 34.74 -3.22
C ILE A 240 18.44 33.75 -2.05
N LEU A 241 17.18 33.54 -1.66
CA LEU A 241 16.78 32.67 -0.54
C LEU A 241 16.60 31.18 -0.94
N ASN A 242 16.74 30.85 -2.22
CA ASN A 242 16.56 29.49 -2.73
C ASN A 242 17.70 28.56 -2.27
N LYS A 243 17.39 27.55 -1.43
CA LYS A 243 18.38 26.55 -0.98
C LYS A 243 18.81 25.55 -2.08
N ALA A 244 17.92 25.24 -3.01
CA ALA A 244 18.17 24.28 -4.09
C ALA A 244 18.42 25.01 -5.41
N LYS A 245 19.10 24.33 -6.35
CA LYS A 245 19.25 24.81 -7.73
C LYS A 245 17.86 24.98 -8.38
N ALA A 246 17.75 25.97 -9.25
CA ALA A 246 16.53 26.26 -10.00
C ALA A 246 16.07 25.05 -10.81
N GLY A 247 14.77 24.94 -11.04
CA GLY A 247 14.18 23.95 -11.94
C GLY A 247 14.02 22.55 -11.36
N GLY A 248 13.94 22.39 -10.02
CA GLY A 248 13.66 21.09 -9.40
C GLY A 248 12.26 20.55 -9.71
N LEU A 249 12.06 19.98 -10.90
CA LEU A 249 10.89 19.16 -11.21
C LEU A 249 11.15 17.78 -10.63
N GLY A 250 10.60 17.48 -9.45
CA GLY A 250 10.75 16.16 -8.83
C GLY A 250 10.50 14.99 -9.82
N TRP A 251 11.14 13.86 -9.56
CA TRP A 251 11.21 12.68 -10.45
C TRP A 251 9.93 11.84 -10.54
N SER A 252 8.74 12.43 -10.34
CA SER A 252 7.49 11.68 -10.33
C SER A 252 6.69 11.87 -11.62
N GLU A 253 6.60 10.80 -12.40
CA GLU A 253 5.66 10.67 -13.50
C GLU A 253 4.22 10.66 -12.95
N LYS A 254 3.24 11.18 -13.71
CA LYS A 254 1.82 10.94 -13.40
C LYS A 254 1.54 9.45 -13.51
N LYS A 255 1.28 8.82 -12.36
CA LYS A 255 0.94 7.38 -12.27
C LYS A 255 -0.27 7.02 -13.14
N TRP A 256 -1.27 7.89 -13.16
CA TRP A 256 -2.52 7.71 -13.90
C TRP A 256 -2.70 8.80 -14.95
N THR A 257 -2.70 8.38 -16.21
CA THR A 257 -3.09 9.17 -17.38
C THR A 257 -4.43 8.66 -17.90
N PHE A 258 -5.11 9.41 -18.77
CA PHE A 258 -6.38 8.98 -19.38
C PHE A 258 -6.27 7.57 -19.99
N GLU A 259 -5.27 7.35 -20.85
CA GLU A 259 -5.02 6.06 -21.51
C GLU A 259 -4.74 4.92 -20.53
N LYS A 260 -3.93 5.17 -19.48
CA LYS A 260 -3.64 4.17 -18.45
C LYS A 260 -4.90 3.81 -17.66
N CYS A 261 -5.71 4.82 -17.30
CA CYS A 261 -6.99 4.60 -16.63
C CYS A 261 -7.95 3.82 -17.53
N GLN A 262 -8.04 4.16 -18.82
CA GLN A 262 -8.89 3.46 -19.78
C GLN A 262 -8.48 1.99 -19.94
N LYS A 263 -7.18 1.72 -20.13
CA LYS A 263 -6.65 0.35 -20.22
C LYS A 263 -6.92 -0.47 -18.96
N GLU A 264 -6.83 0.16 -17.78
CA GLU A 264 -7.13 -0.49 -16.51
C GLU A 264 -8.64 -0.75 -16.36
N ALA A 265 -9.48 0.22 -16.71
CA ALA A 265 -10.93 0.12 -16.65
C ALA A 265 -11.48 -1.01 -17.55
N LEU A 266 -10.87 -1.24 -18.72
CA LEU A 266 -11.26 -2.32 -19.64
C LEU A 266 -11.13 -3.73 -19.04
N LYS A 267 -10.36 -3.92 -17.96
CA LYS A 267 -10.24 -5.22 -17.26
C LYS A 267 -11.49 -5.60 -16.47
N TYR A 268 -12.36 -4.62 -16.19
CA TYR A 268 -13.50 -4.80 -15.29
C TYR A 268 -14.83 -4.66 -16.03
N LYS A 269 -15.79 -5.50 -15.66
CA LYS A 269 -17.14 -5.52 -16.26
C LYS A 269 -18.12 -4.59 -15.56
N THR A 270 -17.91 -4.28 -14.28
CA THR A 270 -18.78 -3.40 -13.49
C THR A 270 -17.99 -2.28 -12.83
N ARG A 271 -18.67 -1.15 -12.57
CA ARG A 271 -18.05 0.01 -11.91
C ARG A 271 -17.62 -0.29 -10.48
N SER A 272 -18.39 -1.08 -9.74
CA SER A 272 -18.03 -1.52 -8.39
C SER A 272 -16.75 -2.35 -8.40
N ASP A 273 -16.63 -3.32 -9.31
CA ASP A 273 -15.41 -4.13 -9.41
C ASP A 273 -14.18 -3.26 -9.76
N PHE A 274 -14.35 -2.26 -10.62
CA PHE A 274 -13.29 -1.32 -10.95
C PHE A 274 -12.90 -0.44 -9.75
N GLN A 275 -13.88 0.06 -9.00
CA GLN A 275 -13.65 0.88 -7.82
C GLN A 275 -12.97 0.09 -6.69
N ASP A 276 -13.37 -1.16 -6.45
CA ASP A 276 -12.86 -1.95 -5.34
C ASP A 276 -11.45 -2.50 -5.62
N ASN A 277 -11.24 -3.04 -6.82
CA ASN A 277 -9.95 -3.64 -7.19
C ASN A 277 -8.94 -2.61 -7.71
N SER A 278 -9.41 -1.49 -8.25
CA SER A 278 -8.59 -0.44 -8.88
C SER A 278 -8.98 0.97 -8.42
N SER A 279 -9.23 1.13 -7.12
CA SER A 279 -9.64 2.38 -6.46
C SER A 279 -8.80 3.60 -6.83
N SER A 280 -7.49 3.43 -6.99
CA SER A 280 -6.58 4.51 -7.36
C SER A 280 -6.82 5.01 -8.79
N ALA A 281 -7.08 4.11 -9.74
CA ALA A 281 -7.39 4.46 -11.14
C ALA A 281 -8.77 5.10 -11.24
N TYR A 282 -9.76 4.51 -10.58
CA TYR A 282 -11.13 5.04 -10.50
C TYR A 282 -11.16 6.46 -9.93
N ASN A 283 -10.52 6.68 -8.79
CA ASN A 283 -10.46 8.00 -8.16
C ASN A 283 -9.69 9.02 -9.01
N ALA A 284 -8.68 8.58 -9.77
CA ALA A 284 -7.97 9.45 -10.70
C ALA A 284 -8.88 9.85 -11.88
N ALA A 285 -9.63 8.90 -12.44
CA ALA A 285 -10.60 9.17 -13.50
C ALA A 285 -11.69 10.13 -13.02
N HIS A 286 -12.26 9.87 -11.84
CA HIS A 286 -13.30 10.72 -11.24
C HIS A 286 -12.80 12.15 -11.00
N ARG A 287 -11.59 12.33 -10.44
CA ARG A 287 -11.01 13.66 -10.18
C ARG A 287 -10.70 14.46 -11.44
N ASN A 288 -10.45 13.78 -12.56
CA ASN A 288 -10.14 14.42 -13.84
C ASN A 288 -11.33 14.40 -14.82
N ASN A 289 -12.53 14.05 -14.36
CA ASN A 289 -13.73 13.93 -15.19
C ASN A 289 -13.60 12.96 -16.38
N TRP A 290 -12.83 11.88 -16.23
CA TRP A 290 -12.62 10.84 -17.25
C TRP A 290 -13.61 9.68 -17.14
N MET A 291 -14.84 9.93 -16.65
CA MET A 291 -15.80 8.86 -16.35
C MET A 291 -16.30 8.10 -17.57
N GLN A 292 -16.10 8.65 -18.78
CA GLN A 292 -16.33 7.99 -20.07
C GLN A 292 -15.56 6.66 -20.23
N ILE A 293 -14.47 6.45 -19.48
CA ILE A 293 -13.76 5.16 -19.49
C ILE A 293 -14.59 4.02 -18.88
N CYS A 294 -15.71 4.33 -18.22
CA CYS A 294 -16.59 3.38 -17.56
C CYS A 294 -17.90 3.18 -18.35
N ASP A 295 -17.96 3.57 -19.62
CA ASP A 295 -19.18 3.47 -20.46
C ASP A 295 -19.46 2.04 -20.92
N HIS A 296 -18.41 1.20 -21.07
CA HIS A 296 -18.55 -0.23 -21.37
C HIS A 296 -19.00 -1.06 -20.16
N MET A 297 -19.06 -0.46 -18.96
CA MET A 297 -19.34 -1.18 -17.73
C MET A 297 -20.84 -1.27 -17.45
N ILE A 298 -21.29 -2.49 -17.12
CA ILE A 298 -22.69 -2.75 -16.82
C ILE A 298 -23.01 -2.17 -15.45
N TYR A 299 -24.05 -1.33 -15.40
CA TYR A 299 -24.61 -0.85 -14.14
C TYR A 299 -25.58 -1.90 -13.59
N LYS A 300 -25.18 -2.64 -12.55
CA LYS A 300 -26.10 -3.48 -11.78
C LYS A 300 -27.06 -2.56 -11.01
N ARG A 301 -28.24 -2.28 -11.58
CA ARG A 301 -29.35 -1.73 -10.81
C ARG A 301 -29.79 -2.79 -9.81
N SER A 302 -29.82 -2.48 -8.52
CA SER A 302 -30.57 -3.31 -7.58
C SER A 302 -32.02 -3.40 -8.06
N PRO A 303 -32.68 -4.57 -8.00
CA PRO A 303 -34.08 -4.70 -8.38
C PRO A 303 -34.90 -3.63 -7.68
N LYS A 304 -35.68 -2.83 -8.43
CA LYS A 304 -36.64 -1.88 -7.84
C LYS A 304 -37.54 -2.65 -6.88
N GLY A 305 -37.57 -2.25 -5.61
CA GLY A 305 -38.41 -2.89 -4.59
C GLY A 305 -37.70 -3.90 -3.67
N THR A 306 -36.37 -3.83 -3.49
CA THR A 306 -35.67 -4.77 -2.59
C THR A 306 -36.07 -4.67 -1.11
N TRP A 307 -36.69 -3.55 -0.71
CA TRP A 307 -37.05 -3.27 0.69
C TRP A 307 -38.56 -3.00 0.82
N THR A 308 -39.29 -3.99 1.32
CA THR A 308 -40.65 -3.87 1.88
C THR A 308 -40.61 -3.67 3.39
N TYR A 309 -41.73 -3.28 4.02
CA TYR A 309 -41.85 -3.16 5.48
C TYR A 309 -41.35 -4.42 6.21
N GLU A 310 -41.77 -5.61 5.76
CA GLU A 310 -41.41 -6.89 6.37
C GLU A 310 -39.90 -7.16 6.27
N SER A 311 -39.31 -6.87 5.11
CA SER A 311 -37.86 -7.06 4.91
C SER A 311 -37.02 -6.09 5.77
N CYS A 312 -37.49 -4.85 5.96
CA CYS A 312 -36.87 -3.87 6.85
C CYS A 312 -36.96 -4.32 8.32
N LYS A 313 -38.11 -4.85 8.75
CA LYS A 313 -38.32 -5.40 10.09
C LYS A 313 -37.41 -6.60 10.35
N GLN A 314 -37.30 -7.54 9.41
CA GLN A 314 -36.39 -8.69 9.53
C GLN A 314 -34.92 -8.26 9.58
N ALA A 315 -34.50 -7.28 8.77
CA ALA A 315 -33.14 -6.75 8.82
C ALA A 315 -32.85 -6.05 10.16
N ALA A 316 -33.83 -5.35 10.75
CA ALA A 316 -33.69 -4.72 12.06
C ALA A 316 -33.57 -5.75 13.20
N LEU A 317 -34.27 -6.90 13.12
CA LEU A 317 -34.15 -8.00 14.08
C LEU A 317 -32.76 -8.66 14.06
N GLN A 318 -32.05 -8.64 12.93
CA GLN A 318 -30.69 -9.19 12.83
C GLN A 318 -29.62 -8.32 13.49
N CYS A 319 -29.94 -7.07 13.85
CA CYS A 319 -29.00 -6.12 14.42
C CYS A 319 -29.18 -6.02 15.94
N LYS A 320 -28.10 -5.71 16.67
CA LYS A 320 -28.17 -5.50 18.13
C LYS A 320 -28.27 -4.03 18.52
N THR A 321 -27.82 -3.14 17.64
CA THR A 321 -27.79 -1.69 17.89
C THR A 321 -28.25 -0.91 16.67
N ARG A 322 -28.74 0.32 16.88
CA ARG A 322 -29.13 1.23 15.79
C ARG A 322 -27.95 1.58 14.88
N SER A 323 -26.73 1.70 15.43
CA SER A 323 -25.52 1.95 14.66
C SER A 323 -25.15 0.78 13.73
N GLU A 324 -25.34 -0.46 14.20
CA GLU A 324 -25.11 -1.66 13.39
C GLU A 324 -26.10 -1.74 12.22
N PHE A 325 -27.38 -1.44 12.49
CA PHE A 325 -28.42 -1.40 11.46
C PHE A 325 -28.11 -0.36 10.37
N ARG A 326 -27.69 0.84 10.74
CA ARG A 326 -27.28 1.89 9.79
C ARG A 326 -26.10 1.46 8.90
N SER A 327 -25.11 0.79 9.48
CA SER A 327 -23.89 0.40 8.75
C SER A 327 -24.15 -0.76 7.79
N ARG A 328 -24.89 -1.78 8.24
CA ARG A 328 -25.13 -3.00 7.46
C ARG A 328 -26.29 -2.89 6.47
N PHE A 329 -27.34 -2.15 6.83
CA PHE A 329 -28.61 -2.09 6.09
C PHE A 329 -29.02 -0.65 5.75
N GLY A 330 -28.07 0.14 5.22
CA GLY A 330 -28.33 1.54 4.85
C GLY A 330 -29.49 1.73 3.86
N GLY A 331 -29.71 0.77 2.95
CA GLY A 331 -30.86 0.80 2.02
C GLY A 331 -32.22 0.62 2.72
N ALA A 332 -32.29 -0.26 3.72
CA ALA A 332 -33.50 -0.47 4.52
C ALA A 332 -33.81 0.76 5.38
N LEU A 333 -32.76 1.38 5.95
CA LEU A 333 -32.86 2.64 6.69
C LEU A 333 -33.46 3.75 5.83
N SER A 334 -32.90 4.00 4.64
CA SER A 334 -33.40 5.04 3.73
C SER A 334 -34.86 4.83 3.34
N LYS A 335 -35.29 3.58 3.11
CA LYS A 335 -36.68 3.23 2.81
C LYS A 335 -37.59 3.47 4.01
N ALA A 336 -37.22 2.99 5.20
CA ALA A 336 -38.00 3.15 6.42
C ALA A 336 -38.12 4.61 6.87
N SER A 337 -37.09 5.43 6.63
CA SER A 337 -37.17 6.88 6.87
C SER A 337 -38.05 7.60 5.84
N ALA A 338 -38.01 7.20 4.57
CA ALA A 338 -38.84 7.79 3.53
C ALA A 338 -40.33 7.46 3.70
N GLU A 339 -40.67 6.27 4.20
CA GLU A 339 -42.05 5.81 4.42
C GLU A 339 -42.52 5.94 5.88
N GLY A 340 -41.70 6.51 6.77
CA GLY A 340 -42.10 6.90 8.13
C GLY A 340 -42.11 5.80 9.20
N PHE A 341 -41.93 4.53 8.87
CA PHE A 341 -41.98 3.42 9.84
C PHE A 341 -40.63 3.12 10.55
N TYR A 342 -39.63 4.01 10.43
CA TYR A 342 -38.31 3.78 11.01
C TYR A 342 -38.34 3.54 12.52
N GLU A 343 -39.02 4.40 13.29
CA GLU A 343 -39.02 4.29 14.76
C GLU A 343 -39.69 2.99 15.25
N GLU A 344 -40.66 2.47 14.51
CA GLU A 344 -41.33 1.20 14.82
C GLU A 344 -40.36 0.02 14.71
N ILE A 345 -39.61 -0.06 13.60
CA ILE A 345 -38.71 -1.19 13.33
C ILE A 345 -37.44 -1.17 14.18
N VAL A 346 -37.02 -0.01 14.73
CA VAL A 346 -35.82 0.10 15.57
C VAL A 346 -36.12 0.24 17.07
N SER A 347 -37.38 0.06 17.46
CA SER A 347 -37.85 0.17 18.85
C SER A 347 -37.12 -0.79 19.80
N HIS A 348 -36.83 -2.01 19.34
CA HIS A 348 -36.09 -3.04 20.11
C HIS A 348 -34.57 -2.85 20.12
N LEU A 349 -34.03 -1.91 19.32
CA LEU A 349 -32.58 -1.70 19.19
C LEU A 349 -32.06 -0.69 20.20
N LYS A 350 -30.97 -1.06 20.88
CA LYS A 350 -30.29 -0.16 21.82
C LYS A 350 -29.85 1.13 21.10
N LYS A 351 -30.23 2.27 21.66
CA LYS A 351 -29.77 3.59 21.25
C LYS A 351 -28.28 3.72 21.58
N TRP A 352 -27.57 4.52 20.80
CA TRP A 352 -26.19 4.85 21.09
C TRP A 352 -26.16 5.79 22.30
N GLU A 353 -25.67 5.30 23.44
CA GLU A 353 -25.43 6.13 24.62
C GLU A 353 -24.12 6.91 24.39
N ASN A 354 -24.23 8.23 24.41
CA ASN A 354 -23.08 9.11 24.53
C ASN A 354 -22.29 8.70 25.78
N ARG A 355 -21.03 8.31 25.63
CA ARG A 355 -20.09 8.40 26.75
C ARG A 355 -19.86 9.88 27.03
N THR A 356 -20.74 10.49 27.82
CA THR A 356 -20.42 11.74 28.50
C THR A 356 -19.15 11.48 29.30
N LYS A 357 -18.08 12.21 28.93
CA LYS A 357 -16.87 12.27 29.74
C LYS A 357 -17.32 12.74 31.13
N SER A 358 -17.14 11.88 32.13
CA SER A 358 -17.11 12.29 33.52
C SER A 358 -16.06 13.40 33.62
N ILE A 359 -16.52 14.57 34.08
CA ILE A 359 -15.69 15.75 34.37
C ILE A 359 -14.69 15.42 35.46
#